data_AF-W2RU97-F1
#
_entry.id   AF-W2RU97-F1
#
_cell.length_a   1.000
_cell.length_b   1.000
_cell.length_c   1.000
_cell.angle_alpha   90.00
_cell.angle_beta   90.00
_cell.angle_gamma   90.00
#
_symmetry.space_group_name_H-M   'P 1'
#
loop_
_entity.id
_entity.type
_entity.pdbx_description
1 polymer ?
#
loop_
_entity_poly.entity_id
_entity_poly.type
_entity_poly.pdbx_seq_one_letter_code
_entity_poly.pdbx_strand_id
1 'polypeptide(L)'
;MLYDWYTEKGPSHHVEPIIVDADDYMSDKKTVEELCKRVGLDSDAIIYTWPKASEEELNSMLPMEAKIKFTILGSDGVIPGRTAAGFDMAKAQQEWISQYGEDGAAEIKGLVERTMLDYENMRARKMAF
;
A
#
# COMPACT_ATOMS: atom_id res chain seq x y z
N MET A 1 -2.99 17.25 9.17
CA MET A 1 -2.90 15.80 8.88
C MET A 1 -2.26 15.05 10.06
N LEU A 2 -2.44 13.73 10.17
CA LEU A 2 -1.80 12.92 11.22
C LEU A 2 -0.27 13.08 11.22
N TYR A 3 0.33 13.19 10.03
CA TYR A 3 1.74 13.51 9.84
C TYR A 3 2.17 14.81 10.54
N ASP A 4 1.43 15.90 10.35
CA ASP A 4 1.77 17.20 10.95
C ASP A 4 1.74 17.12 12.49
N TRP A 5 0.75 16.41 13.03
CA TRP A 5 0.63 16.19 14.46
C TRP A 5 1.84 15.42 15.01
N TYR A 6 2.27 14.34 14.35
CA TYR A 6 3.48 13.60 14.76
C TYR A 6 4.76 14.39 14.52
N THR A 7 4.81 15.27 13.53
CA THR A 7 5.95 16.16 13.31
C THR A 7 6.07 17.17 14.45
N GLU A 8 4.95 17.69 14.94
CA GLU A 8 4.90 18.67 16.03
C GLU A 8 5.10 18.03 17.41
N LYS A 9 4.45 16.89 17.67
CA LYS A 9 4.36 16.26 19.01
C LYS A 9 5.23 15.01 19.17
N GLY A 10 5.59 14.35 18.09
CA GLY A 10 6.42 13.13 18.12
C GLY A 10 7.80 13.33 18.76
N PRO A 11 8.53 14.43 18.50
CA PRO A 11 9.86 14.62 19.06
C PRO A 11 9.92 14.57 20.60
N SER A 12 8.89 15.06 21.30
CA SER A 12 8.84 14.98 22.77
C SER A 12 8.64 13.56 23.31
N HIS A 13 8.32 12.61 22.44
CA HIS A 13 8.12 11.19 22.74
C HIS A 13 9.08 10.29 21.97
N HIS A 14 10.14 10.84 21.36
CA HIS A 14 11.08 10.10 20.52
C HIS A 14 10.43 9.35 19.35
N VAL A 15 9.34 9.91 18.80
CA VAL A 15 8.65 9.38 17.62
C VAL A 15 8.93 10.30 16.43
N GLU A 16 9.48 9.73 15.36
CA GLU A 16 9.66 10.41 14.08
C GLU A 16 8.71 9.79 13.04
N PRO A 17 7.83 10.58 12.40
CA PRO A 17 6.96 10.06 11.35
C PRO A 17 7.75 9.76 10.08
N ILE A 18 7.57 8.57 9.52
CA ILE A 18 8.14 8.16 8.24
C ILE A 18 7.01 7.99 7.24
N ILE A 19 7.10 8.66 6.08
CA ILE A 19 6.17 8.45 4.97
C ILE A 19 6.79 7.44 4.01
N VAL A 20 6.08 6.34 3.80
CA VAL A 20 6.44 5.28 2.85
C VAL A 20 5.44 5.31 1.71
N ASP A 21 5.93 5.51 0.49
CA ASP A 21 5.11 5.40 -0.72
C ASP A 21 4.92 3.92 -1.07
N ALA A 22 3.68 3.51 -1.34
CA ALA A 22 3.35 2.12 -1.62
C ALA A 22 4.01 1.60 -2.90
N ASP A 23 4.17 2.45 -3.93
CA ASP A 23 4.80 2.05 -5.18
C ASP A 23 6.29 1.77 -4.97
N ASP A 24 6.98 2.65 -4.24
CA ASP A 24 8.40 2.46 -3.91
C ASP A 24 8.60 1.20 -3.05
N TYR A 25 7.74 0.99 -2.04
CA TYR A 25 7.81 -0.19 -1.16
C TYR A 25 7.61 -1.50 -1.92
N MET A 26 6.70 -1.53 -2.89
CA MET A 26 6.41 -2.73 -3.68
C MET A 26 7.42 -2.98 -4.81
N SER A 27 8.08 -1.94 -5.31
CA SER A 27 8.89 -2.03 -6.54
C SER A 27 10.40 -1.84 -6.33
N ASP A 28 10.84 -1.24 -5.23
CA ASP A 28 12.26 -1.00 -4.93
C ASP A 28 12.70 -1.67 -3.63
N LYS A 29 13.55 -2.69 -3.76
CA LYS A 29 14.11 -3.41 -2.60
C LYS A 29 14.92 -2.49 -1.68
N LYS A 30 15.59 -1.47 -2.23
CA LYS A 30 16.36 -0.52 -1.42
C LYS A 30 15.47 0.27 -0.48
N THR A 31 14.24 0.58 -0.91
CA THR A 31 13.23 1.20 -0.05
C THR A 31 12.95 0.38 1.20
N VAL A 32 12.78 -0.93 1.01
CA VAL A 32 12.50 -1.86 2.12
C VAL A 32 13.72 -2.00 3.04
N GLU A 33 14.91 -2.15 2.47
CA GLU A 33 16.17 -2.25 3.23
C GLU A 33 16.43 -1.01 4.09
N GLU A 34 16.24 0.19 3.52
CA GLU A 34 16.41 1.44 4.24
C GLU A 34 15.34 1.64 5.31
N LEU A 35 14.09 1.27 5.01
CA LEU A 35 13.02 1.30 6.00
C LEU A 35 13.37 0.40 7.20
N CYS A 36 13.81 -0.84 6.96
CA CYS A 36 14.26 -1.76 8.00
C CYS A 36 15.33 -1.12 8.88
N LYS A 37 16.36 -0.52 8.30
CA LYS A 37 17.42 0.17 9.05
C LYS A 37 16.87 1.30 9.93
N ARG A 38 15.98 2.14 9.39
CA ARG A 38 15.41 3.27 10.14
C ARG A 38 14.53 2.85 11.32
N VAL A 39 13.81 1.74 11.19
CA VAL A 39 12.98 1.21 12.27
C VAL A 39 13.71 0.23 13.19
N GLY A 40 15.01 -0.02 12.96
CA GLY A 40 15.83 -0.90 13.78
C GLY A 40 15.59 -2.40 13.53
N LEU A 41 15.10 -2.77 12.35
CA LEU A 41 14.96 -4.16 11.89
C LEU A 41 16.19 -4.60 11.11
N ASP A 42 16.48 -5.90 11.17
CA ASP A 42 17.57 -6.52 10.42
C ASP A 42 17.24 -6.59 8.92
N SER A 43 18.02 -5.88 8.09
CA SER A 43 17.86 -5.89 6.64
C SER A 43 18.25 -7.22 6.00
N ASP A 44 19.08 -8.02 6.65
CA ASP A 44 19.48 -9.34 6.13
C ASP A 44 18.38 -10.39 6.34
N ALA A 45 17.38 -10.09 7.17
CA ALA A 45 16.24 -10.95 7.46
C ALA A 45 15.01 -10.70 6.55
N ILE A 46 15.14 -9.85 5.51
CA ILE A 46 14.01 -9.53 4.63
C ILE A 46 13.62 -10.74 3.77
N ILE A 47 12.34 -11.09 3.80
CA ILE A 47 11.77 -12.20 3.03
C ILE A 47 10.97 -11.65 1.84
N TYR A 48 11.45 -11.89 0.63
CA TYR A 48 10.78 -11.49 -0.61
C TYR A 48 9.95 -12.60 -1.26
N THR A 49 10.15 -13.84 -0.81
CA THR A 49 9.47 -15.02 -1.33
C THR A 49 9.03 -15.90 -0.19
N TRP A 50 7.83 -16.45 -0.29
CA TRP A 50 7.23 -17.31 0.73
C TRP A 50 6.49 -18.48 0.07
N PRO A 51 6.24 -19.58 0.78
CA PRO A 51 5.43 -20.66 0.24
C PRO A 51 3.96 -20.24 0.12
N LYS A 52 3.28 -20.74 -0.92
CA LYS A 52 1.82 -20.69 -1.01
C LYS A 52 1.22 -21.57 0.06
N ALA A 53 0.01 -21.22 0.50
CA ALA A 53 -0.78 -22.09 1.36
C ALA A 53 -1.04 -23.43 0.66
N SER A 54 -0.79 -24.51 1.39
CA SER A 54 -1.11 -25.87 0.97
C SER A 54 -2.62 -26.09 0.92
N GLU A 55 -3.05 -27.13 0.19
CA GLU A 55 -4.46 -27.53 0.16
C GLU A 55 -4.98 -27.90 1.57
N GLU A 56 -4.13 -28.48 2.42
CA GLU A 56 -4.49 -28.83 3.80
C GLU A 56 -4.78 -27.57 4.63
N GLU A 57 -3.90 -26.57 4.55
CA GLU A 57 -4.12 -25.28 5.21
C GLU A 57 -5.39 -24.60 4.71
N LEU A 58 -5.62 -24.56 3.39
CA LEU A 58 -6.83 -23.98 2.79
C LEU A 58 -8.11 -24.70 3.24
N ASN A 59 -8.08 -26.04 3.31
CA ASN A 59 -9.23 -26.85 3.72
C ASN A 59 -9.51 -26.73 5.23
N SER A 60 -8.51 -26.36 6.03
CA SER A 60 -8.67 -26.11 7.47
C SER A 60 -9.29 -24.74 7.79
N MET A 61 -9.26 -23.80 6.84
CA MET A 61 -9.80 -22.44 7.03
C MET A 61 -11.31 -22.38 6.84
N LEU A 62 -11.94 -21.38 7.47
CA LEU A 62 -13.33 -21.04 7.15
C LEU A 62 -13.43 -20.57 5.69
N PRO A 63 -14.46 -20.96 4.93
CA PRO A 63 -14.58 -20.59 3.51
C PRO A 63 -14.49 -19.07 3.25
N MET A 64 -15.04 -18.26 4.17
CA MET A 64 -14.96 -16.80 4.08
C MET A 64 -13.54 -16.27 4.29
N GLU A 65 -12.79 -16.87 5.22
CA GLU A 65 -11.40 -16.51 5.47
C GLU A 65 -10.52 -16.82 4.26
N ALA A 66 -10.65 -18.03 3.71
CA ALA A 66 -9.91 -18.44 2.52
C ALA A 66 -10.19 -17.50 1.33
N LYS A 67 -11.44 -17.07 1.15
CA LYS A 67 -11.82 -16.14 0.09
C LYS A 67 -11.24 -14.74 0.27
N ILE A 68 -11.26 -14.20 1.49
CA ILE A 68 -10.71 -12.86 1.79
C ILE A 68 -9.17 -12.86 1.63
N LYS A 69 -8.51 -13.94 2.04
CA LYS A 69 -7.05 -14.06 2.02
C LYS A 69 -6.51 -14.69 0.73
N PHE A 70 -7.36 -14.97 -0.27
CA PHE A 70 -6.99 -15.76 -1.45
C PHE A 70 -5.72 -15.26 -2.15
N THR A 71 -5.58 -13.94 -2.35
CA THR A 71 -4.38 -13.36 -2.97
C THR A 71 -3.12 -13.59 -2.14
N ILE A 72 -3.21 -13.45 -0.81
CA ILE A 72 -2.08 -13.65 0.10
C ILE A 72 -1.69 -15.13 0.11
N LEU A 73 -2.67 -16.01 0.29
CA LEU A 73 -2.49 -17.47 0.38
C LEU A 73 -1.99 -18.08 -0.93
N GLY A 74 -2.38 -17.52 -2.07
CA GLY A 74 -1.97 -17.98 -3.40
C GLY A 74 -0.69 -17.33 -3.93
N SER A 75 -0.10 -16.38 -3.21
CA SER A 75 1.15 -15.69 -3.61
C SER A 75 2.39 -16.40 -3.08
N ASP A 76 3.49 -16.30 -3.82
CA ASP A 76 4.82 -16.77 -3.42
C ASP A 76 5.84 -15.61 -3.29
N GLY A 77 5.35 -14.37 -3.34
CA GLY A 77 6.14 -13.15 -3.31
C GLY A 77 5.29 -11.92 -3.63
N VAL A 78 5.95 -10.77 -3.75
CA VAL A 78 5.30 -9.51 -4.13
C VAL A 78 4.75 -9.60 -5.56
N ILE A 79 3.46 -9.31 -5.74
CA ILE A 79 2.79 -9.40 -7.04
C ILE A 79 3.05 -8.11 -7.84
N PRO A 80 3.73 -8.18 -9.01
CA PRO A 80 4.01 -7.00 -9.83
C PRO A 80 2.73 -6.44 -10.50
N GLY A 81 2.81 -5.20 -10.99
CA GLY A 81 1.70 -4.55 -11.70
C GLY A 81 0.56 -4.06 -10.80
N ARG A 82 0.78 -4.00 -9.49
CA ARG A 82 -0.15 -3.46 -8.49
C ARG A 82 0.20 -2.02 -8.06
N THR A 83 1.18 -1.41 -8.71
CA THR A 83 1.58 -0.02 -8.46
C THR A 83 0.63 0.97 -9.15
N ALA A 84 0.66 2.23 -8.76
CA ALA A 84 -0.03 3.32 -9.43
C ALA A 84 0.71 3.81 -10.70
N ALA A 85 1.80 3.14 -11.10
CA ALA A 85 2.54 3.47 -12.31
C ALA A 85 1.64 3.36 -13.55
N GLY A 86 1.54 4.46 -14.31
CA GLY A 86 0.66 4.52 -15.48
C GLY A 86 -0.82 4.67 -15.15
N PHE A 87 -1.16 5.11 -13.92
CA PHE A 87 -2.53 5.44 -13.56
C PHE A 87 -3.12 6.47 -14.53
N ASP A 88 -4.30 6.15 -15.05
CA ASP A 88 -5.07 6.99 -15.97
C ASP A 88 -6.45 7.21 -15.35
N MET A 89 -6.74 8.47 -15.00
CA MET A 89 -8.01 8.84 -14.36
C MET A 89 -9.21 8.57 -15.27
N ALA A 90 -9.08 8.76 -16.59
CA ALA A 90 -10.17 8.52 -17.51
C ALA A 90 -10.48 7.02 -17.60
N LYS A 91 -9.44 6.18 -17.67
CA LYS A 91 -9.59 4.73 -17.64
C LYS A 91 -10.19 4.26 -16.31
N ALA A 92 -9.67 4.75 -15.18
CA ALA A 92 -10.20 4.43 -13.85
C ALA A 92 -11.67 4.83 -13.71
N GLN A 93 -12.06 6.00 -14.23
CA GLN A 93 -13.45 6.45 -14.23
C GLN A 93 -14.36 5.49 -15.02
N GLN A 94 -13.93 5.02 -16.21
CA GLN A 94 -14.70 4.02 -16.97
C GLN A 94 -14.86 2.70 -16.21
N GLU A 95 -13.82 2.24 -15.54
CA GLU A 95 -13.86 1.04 -14.70
C GLU A 95 -14.82 1.21 -13.51
N TRP A 96 -14.83 2.39 -12.88
CA TRP A 96 -15.77 2.70 -11.80
C TRP A 96 -17.22 2.79 -12.29
N ILE A 97 -17.47 3.36 -13.49
CA ILE A 97 -18.82 3.37 -14.09
C ILE A 97 -19.31 1.93 -14.29
N SER A 98 -18.46 1.05 -14.80
CA SER A 98 -18.81 -0.35 -15.00
C SER A 98 -19.11 -1.09 -13.69
N GLN A 99 -18.49 -0.69 -12.57
CA GLN A 99 -18.63 -1.37 -11.28
C GLN A 99 -19.74 -0.80 -10.39
N TYR A 100 -19.93 0.52 -10.43
CA TYR A 100 -20.73 1.26 -9.45
C TYR A 100 -21.78 2.17 -10.10
N GLY A 101 -21.87 2.20 -11.44
CA GLY A 101 -22.73 3.11 -12.18
C GLY A 101 -22.17 4.54 -12.25
N GLU A 102 -22.88 5.40 -12.98
CA GLU A 102 -22.43 6.78 -13.22
C GLU A 102 -22.31 7.60 -11.94
N ASP A 103 -23.32 7.55 -11.08
CA ASP A 103 -23.35 8.31 -9.82
C ASP A 103 -22.22 7.89 -8.88
N GLY A 104 -22.01 6.58 -8.70
CA GLY A 104 -20.95 6.04 -7.86
C GLY A 104 -19.56 6.41 -8.40
N ALA A 105 -19.36 6.34 -9.72
CA ALA A 105 -18.12 6.75 -10.35
C ALA A 105 -17.85 8.26 -10.20
N ALA A 106 -18.88 9.09 -10.31
CA ALA A 106 -18.76 10.54 -10.11
C ALA A 106 -18.41 10.87 -8.65
N GLU A 107 -19.00 10.16 -7.69
CA GLU A 107 -18.67 10.32 -6.27
C GLU A 107 -17.20 9.94 -5.97
N ILE A 108 -16.76 8.78 -6.45
CA ILE A 108 -15.37 8.30 -6.28
C ILE A 108 -14.40 9.30 -6.91
N LYS A 109 -14.65 9.72 -8.16
CA LYS A 109 -13.80 10.71 -8.83
C LYS A 109 -13.72 12.01 -8.04
N GLY A 110 -14.85 12.53 -7.57
CA GLY A 110 -14.89 13.74 -6.76
C GLY A 110 -14.12 13.59 -5.43
N LEU A 111 -14.14 12.42 -4.79
CA LEU A 111 -13.35 12.14 -3.59
C LEU A 111 -11.85 12.12 -3.89
N VAL A 112 -11.45 11.50 -4.99
CA VAL A 112 -10.04 11.46 -5.40
C VAL A 112 -9.55 12.88 -5.70
N GLU A 113 -10.25 13.62 -6.56
CA GLU A 113 -9.88 14.99 -6.93
C GLU A 113 -9.77 15.92 -5.72
N ARG A 114 -10.68 15.80 -4.74
CA ARG A 114 -10.63 16.60 -3.49
C ARG A 114 -9.44 16.28 -2.59
N THR A 115 -8.90 15.07 -2.65
CA THR A 115 -7.81 14.60 -1.78
C THR A 115 -6.45 14.54 -2.46
N MET A 116 -6.37 14.83 -3.77
CA MET A 116 -5.12 14.82 -4.53
C MET A 116 -4.05 15.74 -3.94
N LEU A 117 -4.44 16.94 -3.46
CA LEU A 117 -3.48 17.87 -2.85
C LEU A 117 -2.84 17.28 -1.57
N ASP A 118 -3.62 16.56 -0.75
CA ASP A 118 -3.10 15.90 0.45
C ASP A 118 -2.15 14.76 0.08
N TYR A 119 -2.52 13.97 -0.94
CA TYR A 119 -1.67 12.90 -1.45
C TYR A 119 -0.34 13.44 -1.99
N GLU A 120 -0.36 14.45 -2.86
CA GLU A 120 0.85 15.05 -3.44
C GLU A 120 1.75 15.66 -2.35
N ASN A 121 1.14 16.28 -1.34
CA ASN A 121 1.86 16.78 -0.18
C ASN A 121 2.57 15.66 0.61
N MET A 122 1.88 14.56 0.90
CA MET A 122 2.50 13.43 1.60
C MET A 122 3.59 12.79 0.73
N ARG A 123 3.31 12.59 -0.56
CA ARG A 123 4.26 12.01 -1.51
C ARG A 123 5.54 12.82 -1.64
N ALA A 124 5.47 14.15 -1.64
CA ALA A 124 6.64 15.03 -1.67
C ALA A 124 7.52 14.92 -0.41
N ARG A 125 6.97 14.36 0.69
CA ARG A 125 7.64 14.16 1.98
C ARG A 125 8.01 12.70 2.24
N LYS A 126 7.87 11.83 1.23
CA LYS A 126 8.28 10.42 1.34
C LYS A 126 9.76 10.32 1.72
N MET A 127 10.10 9.23 2.37
CA MET A 127 11.48 8.90 2.72
C MET A 127 12.42 9.08 1.52
N ALA A 128 13.45 9.92 1.66
CA ALA A 128 14.49 10.10 0.65
C ALA A 128 15.58 9.03 0.80
N PHE A 129 16.16 8.63 -0.35
CA PHE A 129 17.28 7.69 -0.47
C PHE A 129 18.55 8.40 -0.91
#